data_AF-A0A443JYR2-F1
#
_entry.id   AF-A0A443JYR2-F1
#
_cell.length_a   1.000
_cell.length_b   1.000
_cell.length_c   1.000
_cell.angle_alpha   90.00
_cell.angle_beta   90.00
_cell.angle_gamma   90.00
#
_symmetry.space_group_name_H-M   'P 1'
#
loop_
_entity.id
_entity.type
_entity.pdbx_description
1 polymer ?
#
loop_
_entity_poly.entity_id
_entity_poly.type
_entity_poly.pdbx_seq_one_letter_code
_entity_poly.pdbx_strand_id
1 'polypeptide(L)'
;MLLPVAQLIDARGPRIKLADLSGLDLRRAADGWHGIWQADGIPHQLWLPRVSPDTSTFYGTFLPLDAFYELRSHAARRFWRSVEGRRPGPEFRA
;
A
#
# COMPACT_ATOMS: atom_id res chain seq x y z
N MET A 1 0.73 -6.34 1.26
CA MET A 1 -0.66 -6.66 0.89
C MET A 1 -1.56 -5.64 1.54
N LEU A 2 -2.41 -4.97 0.78
CA LEU A 2 -3.40 -4.03 1.30
C LEU A 2 -4.78 -4.71 1.36
N LEU A 3 -5.47 -4.53 2.48
CA LEU A 3 -6.82 -5.03 2.72
C LEU A 3 -7.75 -3.85 3.03
N PRO A 4 -9.04 -3.93 2.67
CA PRO A 4 -10.02 -2.97 3.12
C PRO A 4 -10.29 -3.23 4.61
N VAL A 5 -10.09 -2.25 5.47
CA VAL A 5 -10.20 -2.44 6.94
C VAL A 5 -11.41 -1.73 7.54
N ALA A 6 -12.16 -0.97 6.74
CA ALA A 6 -13.38 -0.27 7.17
C ALA A 6 -14.46 -1.18 7.79
N GLN A 7 -14.41 -2.49 7.57
CA GLN A 7 -15.34 -3.47 8.14
C GLN A 7 -14.78 -4.24 9.36
N LEU A 8 -13.49 -4.09 9.69
CA LEU A 8 -12.80 -4.86 10.74
C LEU A 8 -12.57 -4.05 12.03
N ILE A 9 -12.51 -2.73 11.95
CA ILE A 9 -12.34 -1.80 13.07
C ILE A 9 -13.05 -0.48 12.72
N ASP A 10 -13.54 0.28 13.72
CA ASP A 10 -14.04 1.67 13.55
C ASP A 10 -12.86 2.61 13.21
N ALA A 11 -12.13 2.30 12.13
CA ALA A 11 -10.97 3.02 11.69
C ALA A 11 -11.40 4.33 11.02
N ARG A 12 -10.92 5.44 11.59
CA ARG A 12 -11.09 6.79 11.05
C ARG A 12 -9.74 7.31 10.55
N GLY A 13 -9.75 8.02 9.43
CA GLY A 13 -8.55 8.55 8.76
C GLY A 13 -8.83 8.95 7.30
N PRO A 14 -7.81 9.19 6.46
CA PRO A 14 -8.03 9.49 5.06
C PRO A 14 -8.39 8.23 4.27
N ARG A 15 -9.43 8.33 3.44
CA ARG A 15 -9.75 7.31 2.44
C ARG A 15 -8.84 7.51 1.24
N ILE A 16 -8.26 6.43 0.75
CA ILE A 16 -7.41 6.47 -0.44
C ILE A 16 -8.19 5.81 -1.57
N LYS A 17 -8.17 6.43 -2.75
CA LYS A 17 -8.53 5.77 -4.01
C LYS A 17 -7.24 5.53 -4.77
N LEU A 18 -6.80 4.26 -4.82
CA LEU A 18 -5.47 3.93 -5.34
C LEU A 18 -5.32 4.30 -6.81
N ALA A 19 -6.40 4.18 -7.59
CA ALA A 19 -6.42 4.61 -8.99
C ALA A 19 -6.14 6.11 -9.20
N ASP A 20 -6.27 6.95 -8.17
CA ASP A 20 -5.99 8.39 -8.25
C ASP A 20 -4.52 8.71 -7.91
N LEU A 21 -3.71 7.70 -7.55
CA LEU A 21 -2.27 7.89 -7.38
C LEU A 21 -1.60 8.11 -8.74
N SER A 22 -1.19 9.35 -9.00
CA SER A 22 -0.44 9.69 -10.23
C SER A 22 0.79 8.80 -10.38
N GLY A 23 0.98 8.25 -11.59
CA GLY A 23 2.11 7.38 -11.91
C GLY A 23 2.02 5.95 -11.37
N LEU A 24 0.86 5.52 -10.87
CA LEU A 24 0.62 4.11 -10.51
C LEU A 24 0.36 3.27 -11.78
N ASP A 25 1.23 2.28 -12.04
CA ASP A 25 1.00 1.21 -13.04
C ASP A 25 0.28 0.05 -12.36
N LEU A 26 -0.94 -0.26 -12.79
CA LEU A 26 -1.79 -1.33 -12.26
C LEU A 26 -2.00 -2.45 -13.28
N ARG A 27 -1.87 -3.70 -12.81
CA ARG A 27 -2.10 -4.90 -13.61
C ARG A 27 -2.98 -5.90 -12.87
N ARG A 28 -3.95 -6.47 -13.58
CA ARG A 28 -4.80 -7.55 -13.08
C ARG A 28 -4.08 -8.89 -13.28
N ALA A 29 -4.04 -9.72 -12.25
CA ALA A 29 -3.59 -11.10 -12.29
C ALA A 29 -4.65 -12.03 -11.66
N ALA A 30 -4.40 -13.33 -11.68
CA ALA A 30 -5.33 -14.34 -11.14
C ALA A 30 -5.56 -14.20 -9.63
N ASP A 31 -4.57 -13.67 -8.89
CA ASP A 31 -4.58 -13.49 -7.44
C ASP A 31 -4.93 -12.06 -7.00
N GLY A 32 -5.40 -11.22 -7.92
CA GLY A 32 -5.84 -9.85 -7.64
C GLY A 32 -5.13 -8.78 -8.47
N TRP A 33 -5.11 -7.55 -7.95
CA TRP A 33 -4.44 -6.44 -8.61
C TRP A 33 -3.04 -6.25 -8.03
N HIS A 34 -2.06 -6.07 -8.91
CA HIS A 34 -0.69 -5.71 -8.58
C HIS A 34 -0.41 -4.31 -9.10
N GLY A 35 0.32 -3.52 -8.33
CA GLY A 35 0.63 -2.14 -8.67
C GLY A 35 2.08 -1.77 -8.39
N ILE A 36 2.67 -0.96 -9.25
CA ILE A 36 3.94 -0.28 -8.98
C ILE A 36 3.66 1.22 -9.02
N TRP A 37 3.86 1.88 -7.88
CA TRP A 37 3.72 3.32 -7.76
C TRP A 37 5.08 3.98 -7.55
N GLN A 38 5.37 5.04 -8.29
CA GLN A 38 6.57 5.85 -8.11
C GLN A 38 6.25 7.08 -7.27
N ALA A 39 6.76 7.12 -6.04
CA ALA A 39 6.66 8.30 -5.18
C ALA A 39 8.05 8.92 -5.01
N ASP A 40 8.25 10.14 -5.52
CA ASP A 40 9.55 10.83 -5.51
C ASP A 40 10.70 9.97 -6.06
N GLY A 41 10.43 9.17 -7.11
CA GLY A 41 11.40 8.26 -7.73
C GLY A 41 11.66 6.96 -6.94
N ILE A 42 10.93 6.74 -5.85
CA ILE A 42 11.01 5.51 -5.05
C ILE A 42 9.85 4.57 -5.44
N PRO A 43 10.14 3.34 -5.89
CA PRO A 43 9.10 2.38 -6.24
C PRO A 43 8.45 1.77 -5.00
N HIS A 44 7.12 1.73 -5.01
CA HIS A 44 6.28 1.02 -4.05
C HIS A 44 5.49 -0.08 -4.76
N GLN A 45 5.71 -1.33 -4.34
CA GLN A 45 4.96 -2.48 -4.84
C GLN A 45 3.72 -2.75 -3.98
N LEU A 46 2.57 -2.85 -4.63
CA LEU A 46 1.26 -3.04 -4.02
C LEU A 46 0.63 -4.33 -4.53
N TRP A 47 -0.05 -5.03 -3.64
CA TRP A 47 -0.89 -6.18 -3.99
C TRP A 47 -2.22 -6.07 -3.25
N LEU A 48 -3.29 -6.13 -4.03
CA LEU A 48 -4.70 -5.95 -3.67
C LEU A 48 -5.48 -7.22 -4.04
N PRO A 49 -5.56 -8.21 -3.14
CA PRO A 49 -6.13 -9.51 -3.48
C PRO A 49 -7.67 -9.51 -3.58
N ARG A 50 -8.34 -8.51 -2.99
CA ARG A 50 -9.82 -8.50 -2.87
C ARG A 50 -10.49 -7.17 -3.22
N VAL A 51 -9.73 -6.14 -3.58
CA VAL A 51 -10.26 -4.76 -3.71
C VAL A 51 -10.01 -4.22 -5.10
N SER A 52 -11.01 -3.55 -5.66
CA SER A 52 -10.83 -2.76 -6.86
C SER A 52 -10.01 -1.50 -6.55
N PRO A 53 -8.96 -1.18 -7.31
CA PRO A 53 -8.16 0.03 -7.10
C PRO A 53 -8.97 1.33 -7.22
N ASP A 54 -10.13 1.29 -7.87
CA ASP A 54 -11.06 2.42 -8.03
C ASP A 54 -11.89 2.73 -6.79
N THR A 55 -11.91 1.85 -5.80
CA THR A 55 -12.70 2.06 -4.58
C THR A 55 -11.94 3.00 -3.63
N SER A 56 -12.53 4.16 -3.33
CA SER A 56 -12.07 5.02 -2.24
C SER A 56 -12.37 4.34 -0.89
N THR A 57 -11.35 3.90 -0.16
CA THR A 57 -11.55 3.16 1.10
C THR A 57 -10.38 3.32 2.07
N PHE A 58 -10.56 2.78 3.27
CA PHE A 58 -9.51 2.59 4.26
C PHE A 58 -8.72 1.33 3.96
N TYR A 59 -7.42 1.49 3.69
CA TYR A 59 -6.51 0.37 3.53
C TYR A 59 -5.73 0.14 4.82
N GLY A 60 -5.68 -1.12 5.25
CA GLY A 60 -4.69 -1.60 6.20
C GLY A 60 -3.73 -2.58 5.53
N THR A 61 -2.57 -2.78 6.13
CA THR A 61 -1.56 -3.71 5.63
C THR A 61 -1.69 -5.05 6.33
N PHE A 62 -1.84 -6.12 5.55
CA PHE A 62 -1.69 -7.48 6.05
C PHE A 62 -0.22 -7.90 5.99
N LEU A 63 0.34 -8.27 7.14
CA LEU A 63 1.75 -8.61 7.30
C LEU A 63 1.86 -10.01 7.90
N PRO A 64 2.17 -11.04 7.11
CA PRO A 64 2.42 -12.37 7.62
C PRO A 64 3.58 -12.34 8.62
N LEU A 65 3.46 -13.07 9.74
CA LEU A 65 4.56 -13.29 10.69
C LEU A 65 5.57 -14.29 10.09
N ASP A 66 6.27 -13.85 9.05
CA ASP A 66 7.25 -14.61 8.29
C ASP A 66 8.64 -13.94 8.37
N ALA A 67 9.63 -14.55 7.73
CA ALA A 67 11.00 -14.02 7.68
C ALA A 67 11.11 -12.61 7.05
N PHE A 68 10.08 -12.14 6.36
CA PHE A 68 10.02 -10.83 5.72
C PHE A 68 9.17 -9.83 6.51
N TYR A 69 8.66 -10.16 7.70
CA TYR A 69 7.77 -9.29 8.47
C TYR A 69 8.34 -7.88 8.66
N GLU A 70 9.59 -7.76 9.10
CA GLU A 70 10.25 -6.46 9.31
C GLU A 70 10.36 -5.66 8.00
N LEU A 71 10.76 -6.32 6.90
CA LEU A 71 10.89 -5.69 5.60
C LEU A 71 9.54 -5.20 5.08
N ARG A 72 8.49 -6.03 5.18
CA ARG A 72 7.13 -5.67 4.75
C ARG A 72 6.55 -4.54 5.63
N SER A 73 6.84 -4.56 6.93
CA SER A 73 6.46 -3.49 7.88
C SER A 73 7.13 -2.17 7.53
N HIS A 74 8.43 -2.20 7.21
CA HIS A 74 9.18 -1.03 6.78
C HIS A 74 8.64 -0.47 5.46
N ALA A 75 8.41 -1.33 4.47
CA ALA A 75 7.84 -0.94 3.18
C ALA A 75 6.44 -0.32 3.34
N ALA A 76 5.59 -0.90 4.19
CA ALA A 76 4.27 -0.38 4.54
C ALA A 76 4.37 1.03 5.15
N ARG A 77 5.27 1.24 6.12
CA ARG A 77 5.50 2.55 6.73
C ARG A 77 5.95 3.58 5.70
N ARG A 78 6.93 3.22 4.84
CA ARG A 78 7.43 4.11 3.79
C ARG A 78 6.33 4.50 2.82
N PHE A 79 5.54 3.54 2.36
CA PHE A 79 4.37 3.77 1.51
C PHE A 79 3.40 4.77 2.15
N TRP A 80 3.04 4.55 3.42
CA TRP A 80 2.12 5.44 4.13
C TRP A 80 2.65 6.88 4.23
N ARG A 81 3.95 7.05 4.50
CA ARG A 81 4.57 8.39 4.50
C ARG A 81 4.45 9.07 3.13
N SER A 82 4.74 8.35 2.05
CA SER A 82 4.62 8.86 0.68
C SER A 82 3.20 9.29 0.34
N VAL A 83 2.19 8.49 0.72
CA VAL A 83 0.77 8.82 0.51
C VAL A 83 0.40 10.13 1.21
N GLU A 84 0.97 10.40 2.39
CA GLU A 84 0.78 11.66 3.12
C GLU A 84 1.68 12.80 2.63
N GLY A 85 2.39 12.64 1.51
CA GLY A 85 3.32 13.66 0.96
C GLY A 85 4.58 13.86 1.80
N ARG A 86 4.93 12.89 2.67
CA ARG A 86 6.13 12.93 3.52
C ARG A 86 7.24 12.11 2.86
N ARG A 87 8.50 12.51 3.08
CA ARG A 87 9.67 11.73 2.63
C ARG A 87 9.58 10.28 3.13
N PRO A 88 9.84 9.26 2.28
CA PRO A 88 9.71 7.84 2.66
C PRO A 88 10.57 7.46 3.87
N GLY A 89 11.79 8.00 3.97
CA GLY A 89 12.77 7.66 5.00
C GLY A 89 13.91 6.78 4.45
N PRO A 90 14.83 6.33 5.32
CA PRO A 90 15.99 5.55 4.89
C PRO A 90 15.62 4.16 4.38
N GLU A 91 16.52 3.57 3.59
CA GLU A 91 16.42 2.17 3.12
C GLU A 91 16.39 1.19 4.29
N PHE A 92 15.85 0.00 4.05
CA PHE A 92 15.77 -1.02 5.10
C PHE A 92 17.18 -1.42 5.53
N ARG A 93 17.50 -1.22 6.82
CA ARG A 93 18.81 -1.54 7.43
C ARG A 93 20.01 -0.78 6.84
N ALA A 94 19.77 0.39 6.25
CA ALA A 94 20.82 1.34 5.90
C ALA A 94 21.38 2.09 7.11
#